data_AF-A0A6J6V7E6-F1
#
_entry.id   AF-A0A6J6V7E6-F1
#
_cell.length_a   1.000
_cell.length_b   1.000
_cell.length_c   1.000
_cell.angle_alpha   90.00
_cell.angle_beta   90.00
_cell.angle_gamma   90.00
#
_symmetry.space_group_name_H-M   'P 1'
#
loop_
_entity.id
_entity.type
_entity.pdbx_description
1 polymer ?
#
loop_
_entity_poly.entity_id
_entity_poly.type
_entity_poly.pdbx_seq_one_letter_code
_entity_poly.pdbx_strand_id
1 'polypeptide(L)'
;MSPTTSVPEPKIVITGTGRSGTTLLVQILTDLGLDTGFTSETPIDETTHAGLETRLDSPTAPRIVKSPNLSRRLDAILANGDVTVEHVIIPMRDLAVASASRVRATKYGSNLHAMGGLFGTTNAVKQQESLALLNYQLMFTLAKYDIAHTLLLFPRFATDWEYLYSHLSFLAPEIPPEAWQAAVTARARPELIHEVPLTRAEQSATRLGSSYNKYLGRPIRGLRKVLTGKSRQSRNPSDPLYPKPE
;
A
#
# COMPACT_ATOMS: atom_id res chain seq x y z
N MET A 1 -19.28 6.65 37.69
CA MET A 1 -18.86 7.49 36.55
C MET A 1 -19.07 6.65 35.31
N SER A 2 -20.10 6.95 34.52
CA SER A 2 -20.29 6.30 33.22
C SER A 2 -19.13 6.70 32.31
N PRO A 3 -18.47 5.79 31.59
CA PRO A 3 -17.45 6.16 30.64
C PRO A 3 -18.11 7.02 29.56
N THR A 4 -17.63 8.24 29.41
CA THR A 4 -17.97 9.09 28.26
C THR A 4 -17.44 8.35 27.04
N THR A 5 -18.32 7.68 26.29
CA THR A 5 -17.95 7.03 25.03
C THR A 5 -17.60 8.13 24.05
N SER A 6 -16.32 8.55 24.05
CA SER A 6 -15.82 9.50 23.06
C SER A 6 -16.00 8.86 21.70
N VAL A 7 -16.75 9.51 20.81
CA VAL A 7 -16.85 9.10 19.41
C VAL A 7 -15.41 9.02 18.87
N PRO A 8 -14.99 7.89 18.27
CA PRO A 8 -13.66 7.76 17.71
C PRO A 8 -13.40 8.88 16.72
N GLU A 9 -12.23 9.51 16.80
CA GLU A 9 -11.84 10.57 15.88
C GLU A 9 -11.86 10.03 14.42
N PRO A 10 -12.53 10.73 13.48
CA PRO A 10 -12.51 10.36 12.07
C PRO A 10 -11.09 10.26 11.52
N LYS A 11 -10.85 9.23 10.71
CA LYS A 11 -9.53 8.90 10.19
C LYS A 11 -9.37 9.34 8.74
N ILE A 12 -8.15 9.75 8.41
CA ILE A 12 -7.68 9.95 7.04
C ILE A 12 -6.86 8.73 6.65
N VAL A 13 -7.15 8.15 5.49
CA VAL A 13 -6.49 6.92 5.04
C VAL A 13 -5.63 7.19 3.83
N ILE A 14 -4.37 6.73 3.85
CA ILE A 14 -3.51 6.62 2.68
C ILE A 14 -3.52 5.17 2.21
N THR A 15 -4.11 4.91 1.05
CA THR A 15 -4.19 3.56 0.47
C THR A 15 -4.06 3.58 -1.06
N GLY A 16 -4.04 2.41 -1.68
CA GLY A 16 -3.89 2.26 -3.13
C GLY A 16 -3.15 0.99 -3.51
N THR A 17 -2.67 0.92 -4.74
CA THR A 17 -2.03 -0.28 -5.32
C THR A 17 -0.59 -0.52 -4.84
N GLY A 18 -0.05 0.39 -4.01
CA GLY A 18 1.36 0.42 -3.59
C GLY A 18 2.32 0.72 -4.74
N ARG A 19 3.61 0.95 -4.42
CA ARG A 19 4.65 1.39 -5.37
C ARG A 19 4.35 2.72 -6.07
N SER A 20 3.53 3.55 -5.42
CA SER A 20 3.13 4.90 -5.85
C SER A 20 3.53 5.97 -4.82
N GLY A 21 4.64 5.76 -4.09
CA GLY A 21 5.17 6.75 -3.15
C GLY A 21 4.40 6.91 -1.83
N THR A 22 3.58 5.96 -1.39
CA THR A 22 2.82 6.06 -0.13
C THR A 22 3.71 6.28 1.10
N THR A 23 4.91 5.69 1.13
CA THR A 23 5.87 5.89 2.24
C THR A 23 6.46 7.29 2.23
N LEU A 24 6.85 7.80 1.06
CA LEU A 24 7.31 9.18 0.90
C LEU A 24 6.23 10.16 1.37
N LEU A 25 4.97 9.92 0.99
CA LEU A 25 3.85 10.75 1.42
C LEU A 25 3.71 10.77 2.95
N VAL A 26 3.80 9.61 3.62
CA VAL A 26 3.76 9.56 5.09
C VAL A 26 4.93 10.34 5.69
N GLN A 27 6.15 10.19 5.16
CA GLN A 27 7.31 10.94 5.65
C GLN A 27 7.11 12.46 5.53
N ILE A 28 6.57 12.94 4.41
CA ILE A 28 6.28 14.37 4.21
C ILE A 28 5.24 14.85 5.24
N LEU A 29 4.15 14.10 5.41
CA LEU A 29 3.10 14.47 6.38
C LEU A 29 3.60 14.41 7.83
N THR A 30 4.50 13.48 8.16
CA THR A 30 5.21 13.44 9.45
C THR A 30 6.08 14.67 9.65
N ASP A 31 6.88 15.06 8.67
CA ASP A 31 7.76 16.23 8.77
C ASP A 31 6.98 17.54 8.88
N LEU A 32 5.76 17.58 8.35
CA LEU A 32 4.81 18.67 8.51
C LEU A 32 4.12 18.67 9.89
N GLY A 33 4.35 17.66 10.73
CA GLY A 33 3.80 17.57 12.08
C GLY A 33 2.36 17.02 12.15
N LEU A 34 1.83 16.44 11.06
CA LEU A 34 0.53 15.77 11.11
C LEU A 34 0.64 14.44 11.86
N ASP A 35 -0.44 14.05 12.52
CA ASP A 35 -0.51 12.79 13.28
C ASP A 35 -0.57 11.58 12.34
N THR A 36 0.60 11.05 12.00
CA THR A 36 0.81 9.80 11.27
C THR A 36 1.22 8.65 12.19
N GLY A 37 1.42 8.91 13.49
CA GLY A 37 1.93 7.94 14.47
C GLY A 37 3.42 7.60 14.33
N PHE A 38 4.17 8.37 13.53
CA PHE A 38 5.60 8.17 13.28
C PHE A 38 6.40 9.45 13.53
N THR A 39 7.72 9.31 13.65
CA THR A 39 8.67 10.43 13.71
C THR A 39 9.58 10.44 12.49
N SER A 40 10.27 11.56 12.25
CA SER A 40 11.17 11.74 11.10
C SER A 40 12.35 10.74 11.06
N GLU A 41 12.68 10.12 12.20
CA GLU A 41 13.73 9.13 12.42
C GLU A 41 13.23 7.68 12.34
N THR A 42 11.91 7.47 12.20
CA THR A 42 11.35 6.12 12.15
C THR A 42 11.97 5.34 10.98
N PRO A 43 12.58 4.16 11.23
CA PRO A 43 13.29 3.43 10.19
C PRO A 43 12.34 2.90 9.12
N ILE A 44 12.79 2.97 7.87
CA ILE A 44 12.11 2.37 6.72
C ILE A 44 12.97 1.28 6.11
N ASP A 45 12.34 0.24 5.57
CA ASP A 45 13.04 -0.76 4.79
C ASP A 45 13.48 -0.13 3.46
N GLU A 46 14.78 0.07 3.27
CA GLU A 46 15.33 0.76 2.10
C GLU A 46 15.08 0.02 0.77
N THR A 47 14.90 -1.31 0.82
CA THR A 47 14.71 -2.12 -0.39
C THR A 47 13.28 -2.01 -0.91
N THR A 48 12.32 -1.96 0.02
CA THR A 48 10.88 -2.07 -0.30
C THR A 48 10.15 -0.75 -0.11
N HIS A 49 10.78 0.20 0.59
CA HIS A 49 10.22 1.42 1.11
C HIS A 49 8.93 1.14 1.88
N ALA A 50 8.97 0.18 2.82
CA ALA A 50 7.89 -0.16 3.73
C ALA A 50 8.30 0.14 5.19
N GLY A 51 7.37 0.01 6.14
CA GLY A 51 7.66 0.21 7.57
C GLY A 51 6.79 1.28 8.24
N LEU A 52 6.06 2.07 7.45
CA LEU A 52 5.18 3.14 7.94
C LEU A 52 3.69 2.76 7.80
N GLU A 53 3.34 1.48 7.99
CA GLU A 53 1.97 1.00 7.91
C GLU A 53 1.35 0.86 9.31
N THR A 54 0.13 1.36 9.48
CA THR A 54 -0.67 1.19 10.70
C THR A 54 -2.01 0.53 10.40
N ARG A 55 -2.61 -0.09 11.41
CA ARG A 55 -3.93 -0.70 11.31
C ARG A 55 -5.00 0.35 11.58
N LEU A 56 -5.94 0.49 10.64
CA LEU A 56 -7.06 1.41 10.77
C LEU A 56 -7.97 1.08 11.97
N ASP A 57 -8.12 -0.22 12.27
CA ASP A 57 -8.95 -0.74 13.36
C ASP A 57 -8.21 -0.86 14.70
N SER A 58 -7.02 -0.25 14.82
CA SER A 58 -6.29 -0.21 16.10
C SER A 58 -6.89 0.86 17.03
N PRO A 59 -7.13 0.58 18.32
CA PRO A 59 -7.52 1.60 19.30
C PRO A 59 -6.53 2.77 19.41
N THR A 60 -5.26 2.53 19.06
CA THR A 60 -4.18 3.52 19.07
C THR A 60 -3.80 3.98 17.66
N ALA A 61 -4.70 3.80 16.68
CA ALA A 61 -4.44 4.25 15.32
C ALA A 61 -4.28 5.79 15.31
N PRO A 62 -3.24 6.34 14.68
CA PRO A 62 -3.11 7.79 14.49
C PRO A 62 -4.24 8.33 13.62
N ARG A 63 -4.39 9.65 13.53
CA ARG A 63 -5.35 10.31 12.64
C ARG A 63 -5.15 9.92 11.17
N ILE A 64 -3.90 9.90 10.70
CA ILE A 64 -3.52 9.55 9.32
C ILE A 64 -2.94 8.13 9.30
N VAL A 65 -3.66 7.21 8.65
CA VAL A 65 -3.32 5.78 8.59
C VAL A 65 -2.88 5.40 7.18
N LYS A 66 -1.65 4.93 7.03
CA LYS A 66 -1.21 4.25 5.80
C LYS A 66 -1.51 2.77 5.88
N SER A 67 -2.35 2.29 4.95
CA SER A 67 -2.67 0.86 4.85
C SER A 67 -2.81 0.43 3.38
N PRO A 68 -1.72 -0.03 2.75
CA PRO A 68 -1.73 -0.44 1.33
C PRO A 68 -2.66 -1.62 1.02
N ASN A 69 -3.02 -2.42 2.02
CA ASN A 69 -3.91 -3.58 1.87
C ASN A 69 -5.39 -3.24 2.11
N LEU A 70 -5.70 -2.01 2.51
CA LEU A 70 -7.03 -1.66 2.98
C LEU A 70 -8.08 -1.78 1.88
N SER A 71 -7.73 -1.61 0.61
CA SER A 71 -8.66 -1.77 -0.51
C SER A 71 -9.44 -3.09 -0.52
N ARG A 72 -8.86 -4.18 0.03
CA ARG A 72 -9.55 -5.49 0.14
C ARG A 72 -10.48 -5.63 1.33
N ARG A 73 -10.35 -4.75 2.33
CA ARG A 73 -11.01 -4.88 3.64
C ARG A 73 -11.82 -3.66 4.02
N LEU A 74 -11.67 -2.54 3.32
CA LEU A 74 -12.28 -1.26 3.65
C LEU A 74 -13.80 -1.40 3.75
N ASP A 75 -14.44 -2.06 2.78
CA ASP A 75 -15.89 -2.32 2.80
C ASP A 75 -16.33 -3.06 4.07
N ALA A 76 -15.63 -4.13 4.45
CA ALA A 76 -15.93 -4.90 5.66
C ALA A 76 -15.68 -4.10 6.95
N ILE A 77 -14.63 -3.28 6.99
CA ILE A 77 -14.31 -2.45 8.15
C ILE A 77 -15.37 -1.35 8.34
N LEU A 78 -15.77 -0.69 7.26
CA LEU A 78 -16.80 0.35 7.30
C LEU A 78 -18.17 -0.25 7.66
N ALA A 79 -18.49 -1.43 7.14
CA ALA A 79 -19.74 -2.13 7.47
C ALA A 79 -19.87 -2.48 8.95
N ASN A 80 -18.76 -2.71 9.66
CA ASN A 80 -18.77 -2.97 11.10
C ASN A 80 -19.11 -1.72 11.93
N GLY A 81 -18.82 -0.52 11.41
CA GLY A 81 -19.14 0.75 12.08
C GLY A 81 -18.18 1.18 13.20
N ASP A 82 -17.14 0.40 13.50
CA ASP A 82 -16.18 0.70 14.58
C ASP A 82 -15.20 1.84 14.26
N VAL A 83 -15.07 2.19 12.97
CA VAL A 83 -14.14 3.23 12.50
C VAL A 83 -14.84 4.16 11.53
N THR A 84 -14.68 5.47 11.75
CA THR A 84 -15.11 6.50 10.82
C THR A 84 -13.94 6.93 9.94
N VAL A 85 -14.13 6.94 8.63
CA VAL A 85 -13.16 7.45 7.65
C VAL A 85 -13.75 8.68 6.99
N GLU A 86 -13.10 9.84 7.15
CA GLU A 86 -13.58 11.10 6.55
C GLU A 86 -12.97 11.36 5.17
N HIS A 87 -11.73 10.89 4.94
CA HIS A 87 -11.04 11.14 3.68
C HIS A 87 -10.09 10.01 3.31
N VAL A 88 -9.97 9.74 2.02
CA VAL A 88 -9.00 8.77 1.48
C VAL A 88 -8.06 9.43 0.47
N ILE A 89 -6.77 9.39 0.75
CA ILE A 89 -5.71 9.82 -0.16
C ILE A 89 -5.24 8.58 -0.94
N ILE A 90 -5.31 8.66 -2.27
CA ILE A 90 -5.00 7.55 -3.17
C ILE A 90 -3.84 7.93 -4.07
N PRO A 91 -2.59 7.62 -3.67
CA PRO A 91 -1.45 7.77 -4.57
C PRO A 91 -1.57 6.84 -5.78
N MET A 92 -1.65 7.45 -6.96
CA MET A 92 -1.80 6.79 -8.24
C MET A 92 -0.51 6.83 -9.04
N ARG A 93 -0.26 5.76 -9.79
CA ARG A 93 0.88 5.66 -10.70
C ARG A 93 0.44 4.94 -11.96
N ASP A 94 1.11 5.21 -13.08
CA ASP A 94 0.92 4.39 -14.28
C ASP A 94 0.96 2.90 -13.93
N LEU A 95 -0.08 2.19 -14.38
CA LEU A 95 -0.33 0.82 -13.97
C LEU A 95 0.74 -0.15 -14.51
N ALA A 96 1.25 0.09 -15.72
CA ALA A 96 2.29 -0.71 -16.33
C ALA A 96 3.62 -0.52 -15.57
N VAL A 97 3.94 0.72 -15.19
CA VAL A 97 5.13 1.04 -14.38
C VAL A 97 5.02 0.44 -12.96
N ALA A 98 3.88 0.60 -12.29
CA ALA A 98 3.65 0.04 -10.96
C ALA A 98 3.73 -1.49 -10.96
N SER A 99 3.13 -2.13 -11.97
CA SER A 99 3.22 -3.57 -12.21
C SER A 99 4.68 -4.01 -12.44
N ALA A 100 5.40 -3.31 -13.33
CA ALA A 100 6.80 -3.61 -13.63
C ALA A 100 7.69 -3.60 -12.38
N SER A 101 7.49 -2.62 -11.49
CA SER A 101 8.22 -2.55 -10.23
C SER A 101 8.01 -3.79 -9.35
N ARG A 102 6.77 -4.28 -9.23
CA ARG A 102 6.45 -5.48 -8.44
C ARG A 102 6.98 -6.76 -9.10
N VAL A 103 6.88 -6.85 -10.42
CA VAL A 103 7.38 -8.00 -11.18
C VAL A 103 8.91 -8.12 -11.05
N ARG A 104 9.65 -7.01 -11.18
CA ARG A 104 11.11 -6.98 -10.97
C ARG A 104 11.50 -7.41 -9.56
N ALA A 105 10.80 -6.92 -8.52
CA ALA A 105 11.04 -7.33 -7.13
C ALA A 105 10.94 -8.85 -6.93
N THR A 106 10.05 -9.51 -7.68
CA THR A 106 9.92 -10.99 -7.64
C THR A 106 10.90 -11.74 -8.54
N LYS A 107 11.89 -11.07 -9.14
CA LYS A 107 12.76 -11.64 -10.18
C LYS A 107 11.92 -12.30 -11.28
N TYR A 108 10.95 -11.55 -11.81
CA TYR A 108 10.05 -11.97 -12.90
C TYR A 108 9.19 -13.21 -12.57
N GLY A 109 8.76 -13.34 -11.31
CA GLY A 109 7.90 -14.43 -10.84
C GLY A 109 8.65 -15.68 -10.34
N SER A 110 9.98 -15.69 -10.37
CA SER A 110 10.78 -16.78 -9.80
C SER A 110 10.80 -16.76 -8.26
N ASN A 111 10.67 -15.59 -7.65
CA ASN A 111 10.59 -15.39 -6.20
C ASN A 111 9.29 -14.70 -5.77
N LEU A 112 8.21 -15.47 -5.60
CA LEU A 112 6.88 -14.94 -5.22
C LEU A 112 6.80 -14.38 -3.79
N HIS A 113 7.76 -14.71 -2.93
CA HIS A 113 7.79 -14.27 -1.53
C HIS A 113 8.71 -13.06 -1.33
N ALA A 114 9.20 -12.45 -2.41
CA ALA A 114 9.96 -11.22 -2.33
C ALA A 114 9.13 -10.11 -1.68
N MET A 115 9.71 -9.44 -0.69
CA MET A 115 9.10 -8.26 -0.09
C MET A 115 8.88 -7.18 -1.16
N GLY A 116 7.74 -6.49 -1.10
CA GLY A 116 7.34 -5.53 -2.14
C GLY A 116 6.99 -6.16 -3.50
N GLY A 117 6.92 -7.49 -3.60
CA GLY A 117 6.64 -8.27 -4.80
C GLY A 117 5.19 -8.17 -5.30
N LEU A 118 4.66 -9.29 -5.83
CA LEU A 118 3.31 -9.33 -6.39
C LEU A 118 2.24 -8.97 -5.36
N PHE A 119 1.15 -8.37 -5.83
CA PHE A 119 0.07 -7.87 -4.99
C PHE A 119 -1.28 -8.20 -5.60
N GLY A 120 -2.17 -8.80 -4.78
CA GLY A 120 -3.48 -9.28 -5.22
C GLY A 120 -3.43 -10.54 -6.11
N THR A 121 -2.25 -11.02 -6.48
CA THR A 121 -2.06 -12.21 -7.31
C THR A 121 -0.74 -12.90 -7.01
N THR A 122 -0.65 -14.19 -7.32
CA THR A 122 0.63 -14.95 -7.33
C THR A 122 1.14 -15.18 -8.75
N ASN A 123 0.53 -14.54 -9.76
CA ASN A 123 0.91 -14.65 -11.16
C ASN A 123 1.37 -13.28 -11.66
N ALA A 124 2.67 -13.18 -12.00
CA ALA A 124 3.30 -11.94 -12.40
C ALA A 124 2.71 -11.36 -13.70
N VAL A 125 2.20 -12.22 -14.60
CA VAL A 125 1.52 -11.79 -15.84
C VAL A 125 0.22 -11.06 -15.52
N LYS A 126 -0.49 -11.48 -14.47
CA LYS A 126 -1.77 -10.89 -14.05
C LYS A 126 -1.61 -9.70 -13.10
N GLN A 127 -0.37 -9.26 -12.84
CA GLN A 127 -0.13 -8.23 -11.83
C GLN A 127 -0.82 -6.92 -12.19
N GLN A 128 -0.76 -6.50 -13.46
CA GLN A 128 -1.42 -5.27 -13.93
C GLN A 128 -2.94 -5.34 -13.74
N GLU A 129 -3.58 -6.42 -14.20
CA GLU A 129 -5.01 -6.66 -14.04
C GLU A 129 -5.43 -6.67 -12.56
N SER A 130 -4.62 -7.31 -11.71
CA SER A 130 -4.89 -7.38 -10.28
C SER A 130 -4.84 -6.01 -9.61
N LEU A 131 -3.89 -5.15 -10.00
CA LEU A 131 -3.83 -3.77 -9.50
C LEU A 131 -5.04 -2.95 -9.98
N ALA A 132 -5.45 -3.10 -11.25
CA ALA A 132 -6.64 -2.42 -11.77
C ALA A 132 -7.92 -2.84 -11.01
N LEU A 133 -8.09 -4.15 -10.78
CA LEU A 133 -9.24 -4.67 -10.03
C LEU A 133 -9.28 -4.13 -8.60
N LEU A 134 -8.14 -4.11 -7.91
CA LEU A 134 -8.05 -3.57 -6.55
C LEU A 134 -8.35 -2.08 -6.49
N ASN A 135 -7.91 -1.32 -7.50
CA ASN A 135 -8.23 0.11 -7.60
C ASN A 135 -9.74 0.32 -7.84
N TYR A 136 -10.33 -0.44 -8.75
CA TYR A 136 -11.77 -0.38 -9.01
C TYR A 136 -12.59 -0.71 -7.76
N GLN A 137 -12.22 -1.77 -7.03
CA GLN A 137 -12.88 -2.16 -5.78
C GLN A 137 -12.79 -1.08 -4.70
N LEU A 138 -11.62 -0.42 -4.60
CA LEU A 138 -11.46 0.73 -3.70
C LEU A 138 -12.41 1.86 -4.10
N MET A 139 -12.39 2.31 -5.36
CA MET A 139 -13.24 3.41 -5.83
C MET A 139 -14.73 3.11 -5.64
N PHE A 140 -15.14 1.87 -5.93
CA PHE A 140 -16.51 1.42 -5.69
C PHE A 140 -16.89 1.49 -4.21
N THR A 141 -15.98 1.08 -3.31
CA THR A 141 -16.20 1.18 -1.87
C THR A 141 -16.35 2.65 -1.45
N LEU A 142 -15.50 3.55 -1.92
CA LEU A 142 -15.59 4.97 -1.58
C LEU A 142 -16.90 5.59 -2.07
N ALA A 143 -17.35 5.23 -3.27
CA ALA A 143 -18.65 5.66 -3.78
C ALA A 143 -19.82 5.08 -2.97
N LYS A 144 -19.75 3.81 -2.55
CA LYS A 144 -20.78 3.14 -1.75
C LYS A 144 -21.02 3.82 -0.40
N TYR A 145 -19.96 4.30 0.25
CA TYR A 145 -20.02 4.93 1.58
C TYR A 145 -19.94 6.46 1.53
N ASP A 146 -19.98 7.06 0.33
CA ASP A 146 -19.88 8.50 0.12
C ASP A 146 -18.66 9.15 0.80
N ILE A 147 -17.48 8.53 0.64
CA ILE A 147 -16.24 8.98 1.28
C ILE A 147 -15.46 9.90 0.33
N ALA A 148 -15.13 11.08 0.82
CA ALA A 148 -14.29 12.05 0.13
C ALA A 148 -12.90 11.46 -0.14
N HIS A 149 -12.33 11.76 -1.31
CA HIS A 149 -11.02 11.22 -1.66
C HIS A 149 -10.23 12.15 -2.58
N THR A 150 -8.91 12.06 -2.48
CA THR A 150 -7.95 12.78 -3.32
C THR A 150 -7.11 11.77 -4.08
N LEU A 151 -7.17 11.83 -5.42
CA LEU A 151 -6.22 11.11 -6.27
C LEU A 151 -4.93 11.93 -6.36
N LEU A 152 -3.79 11.31 -6.05
CA LEU A 152 -2.51 12.01 -6.00
C LEU A 152 -1.52 11.35 -6.97
N LEU A 153 -1.14 12.05 -8.04
CA LEU A 153 -0.32 11.48 -9.10
C LEU A 153 1.16 11.34 -8.69
N PHE A 154 1.68 10.12 -8.75
CA PHE A 154 3.10 9.79 -8.62
C PHE A 154 3.74 9.61 -10.01
N PRO A 155 4.96 10.15 -10.25
CA PRO A 155 5.84 10.79 -9.28
C PRO A 155 5.62 12.29 -9.11
N ARG A 156 4.61 12.90 -9.74
CA ARG A 156 4.41 14.35 -9.71
C ARG A 156 4.45 14.91 -8.29
N PHE A 157 3.70 14.35 -7.34
CA PHE A 157 3.71 14.86 -5.96
C PHE A 157 5.06 14.73 -5.24
N ALA A 158 5.97 13.87 -5.72
CA ALA A 158 7.30 13.69 -5.16
C ALA A 158 8.30 14.76 -5.63
N THR A 159 8.02 15.44 -6.73
CA THR A 159 8.93 16.39 -7.38
C THR A 159 8.35 17.79 -7.57
N ASP A 160 7.02 17.91 -7.50
CA ASP A 160 6.25 19.14 -7.67
C ASP A 160 5.52 19.42 -6.34
N TRP A 161 6.13 20.26 -5.49
CA TRP A 161 5.60 20.57 -4.17
C TRP A 161 4.31 21.40 -4.25
N GLU A 162 4.16 22.24 -5.27
CA GLU A 162 2.95 23.04 -5.52
C GLU A 162 1.77 22.12 -5.85
N TYR A 163 2.00 21.07 -6.64
CA TYR A 163 1.00 20.04 -6.89
C TYR A 163 0.59 19.33 -5.59
N LEU A 164 1.53 18.94 -4.73
CA LEU A 164 1.17 18.31 -3.45
C LEU A 164 0.38 19.27 -2.56
N TYR A 165 0.86 20.52 -2.42
CA TYR A 165 0.23 21.55 -1.60
C TYR A 165 -1.20 21.86 -2.07
N SER A 166 -1.41 22.09 -3.36
CA SER A 166 -2.74 22.37 -3.92
C SER A 166 -3.75 21.24 -3.69
N HIS A 167 -3.29 20.00 -3.53
CA HIS A 167 -4.15 18.84 -3.35
C HIS A 167 -4.38 18.47 -1.88
N LEU A 168 -3.43 18.75 -0.98
CA LEU A 168 -3.47 18.27 0.41
C LEU A 168 -3.41 19.37 1.48
N SER A 169 -3.25 20.64 1.12
CA SER A 169 -3.22 21.76 2.09
C SER A 169 -4.49 21.84 2.95
N PHE A 170 -5.62 21.35 2.46
CA PHE A 170 -6.86 21.27 3.24
C PHE A 170 -6.74 20.41 4.51
N LEU A 171 -5.75 19.51 4.60
CA LEU A 171 -5.48 18.69 5.79
C LEU A 171 -4.88 19.49 6.94
N ALA A 172 -4.20 20.60 6.63
CA ALA A 172 -3.50 21.44 7.58
C ALA A 172 -3.40 22.87 7.02
N PRO A 173 -4.53 23.59 6.92
CA PRO A 173 -4.58 24.94 6.34
C PRO A 173 -3.75 25.97 7.13
N GLU A 174 -3.41 25.68 8.37
CA GLU A 174 -2.53 26.47 9.23
C GLU A 174 -1.05 26.34 8.87
N ILE A 175 -0.65 25.30 8.13
CA ILE A 175 0.74 25.09 7.73
C ILE A 175 1.04 25.94 6.48
N PRO A 176 2.05 26.83 6.55
CA PRO A 176 2.35 27.74 5.45
C PRO A 176 2.99 27.01 4.25
N PRO A 177 2.81 27.49 3.00
CA PRO A 177 3.36 26.86 1.80
C PRO A 177 4.86 26.55 1.85
N GLU A 178 5.65 27.40 2.52
CA GLU A 178 7.10 27.26 2.65
C GLU A 178 7.48 25.99 3.42
N ALA A 179 6.67 25.60 4.41
CA ALA A 179 6.88 24.36 5.16
C ALA A 179 6.62 23.12 4.28
N TRP A 180 5.60 23.18 3.42
CA TRP A 180 5.34 22.13 2.43
C TRP A 180 6.49 21.99 1.43
N GLN A 181 6.97 23.12 0.89
CA GLN A 181 8.12 23.13 -0.01
C GLN A 181 9.35 22.50 0.65
N ALA A 182 9.65 22.89 1.90
CA ALA A 182 10.77 22.36 2.66
C ALA A 182 10.65 20.84 2.90
N ALA A 183 9.49 20.37 3.36
CA ALA A 183 9.25 18.95 3.63
C ALA A 183 9.37 18.08 2.37
N VAL A 184 8.79 18.52 1.24
CA VAL A 184 8.90 17.81 -0.04
C VAL A 184 10.35 17.77 -0.51
N THR A 185 11.04 18.91 -0.47
CA THR A 185 12.42 19.02 -0.95
C THR A 185 13.39 18.18 -0.10
N ALA A 186 13.22 18.14 1.21
CA ALA A 186 14.04 17.34 2.12
C ALA A 186 13.92 15.83 1.85
N ARG A 187 12.73 15.37 1.44
CA ARG A 187 12.43 13.95 1.19
C ARG A 187 12.48 13.54 -0.28
N ALA A 188 12.61 14.49 -1.21
CA ALA A 188 12.77 14.20 -2.62
C ALA A 188 14.01 13.31 -2.85
N ARG A 189 13.79 12.18 -3.52
CA ARG A 189 14.84 11.22 -3.94
C ARG A 189 14.58 10.79 -5.38
N PRO A 190 14.77 11.69 -6.38
CA PRO A 190 14.43 11.42 -7.77
C PRO A 190 15.11 10.15 -8.33
N GLU A 191 16.29 9.81 -7.83
CA GLU A 191 17.06 8.62 -8.19
C GLU A 191 16.36 7.29 -7.85
N LEU A 192 15.44 7.30 -6.87
CA LEU A 192 14.65 6.14 -6.48
C LEU A 192 13.36 6.00 -7.32
N ILE A 193 13.08 6.98 -8.19
CA ILE A 193 11.88 7.02 -9.01
C ILE A 193 12.15 6.35 -10.36
N HIS A 194 11.71 5.10 -10.49
CA HIS A 194 11.88 4.34 -11.74
C HIS A 194 10.60 4.29 -12.59
N GLU A 195 10.52 5.09 -13.65
CA GLU A 195 9.31 5.21 -14.50
C GLU A 195 9.29 4.30 -15.74
N VAL A 196 9.98 3.16 -15.68
CA VAL A 196 10.17 2.30 -16.84
C VAL A 196 9.23 1.08 -16.77
N PRO A 197 8.31 0.88 -17.75
CA PRO A 197 7.51 -0.33 -17.84
C PRO A 197 8.39 -1.56 -18.18
N LEU A 198 7.82 -2.76 -18.21
CA LEU A 198 8.58 -3.96 -18.61
C LEU A 198 8.92 -3.92 -20.10
N THR A 199 10.20 -4.12 -20.41
CA THR A 199 10.68 -4.35 -21.78
C THR A 199 10.15 -5.67 -22.34
N ARG A 200 10.20 -5.86 -23.67
CA ARG A 200 9.79 -7.14 -24.30
C ARG A 200 10.54 -8.35 -23.75
N ALA A 201 11.84 -8.20 -23.47
CA ALA A 201 12.66 -9.26 -22.88
C ALA A 201 12.17 -9.61 -21.47
N GLU A 202 11.90 -8.61 -20.63
CA GLU A 202 11.38 -8.82 -19.28
C GLU A 202 9.96 -9.42 -19.29
N GLN A 203 9.10 -9.03 -20.24
CA GLN A 203 7.78 -9.64 -20.42
C GLN A 203 7.89 -11.13 -20.75
N SER A 204 8.79 -11.51 -21.66
CA SER A 204 9.07 -12.91 -21.99
C SER A 204 9.61 -13.69 -20.78
N ALA A 205 10.57 -13.11 -20.05
CA ALA A 205 11.08 -13.68 -18.80
C ALA A 205 9.97 -13.88 -17.75
N THR A 206 9.04 -12.92 -17.65
CA THR A 206 7.89 -13.00 -16.73
C THR A 206 6.94 -14.14 -17.08
N ARG A 207 6.68 -14.36 -18.37
CA ARG A 207 5.87 -15.51 -18.83
C ARG A 207 6.56 -16.83 -18.50
N LEU A 208 7.86 -16.94 -18.78
CA LEU A 208 8.65 -18.13 -18.47
C LEU A 208 8.71 -18.42 -16.97
N GLY A 209 9.01 -17.40 -16.16
CA GLY A 209 9.06 -17.51 -14.70
C GLY A 209 7.71 -17.91 -14.09
N SER A 210 6.62 -17.33 -14.59
CA SER A 210 5.26 -17.68 -14.16
C SER A 210 4.90 -19.13 -14.53
N SER A 211 5.28 -19.58 -15.73
CA SER A 211 5.11 -20.97 -16.17
C SER A 211 5.92 -21.94 -15.32
N TYR A 212 7.21 -21.68 -15.11
CA TYR A 212 8.07 -22.49 -14.23
C TYR A 212 7.44 -22.65 -12.84
N ASN A 213 6.96 -21.55 -12.26
CA ASN A 213 6.39 -21.58 -10.93
C ASN A 213 5.08 -22.37 -10.86
N LYS A 214 4.23 -22.23 -11.89
CA LYS A 214 2.96 -22.96 -12.01
C LYS A 214 3.18 -24.47 -12.15
N TYR A 215 4.08 -24.88 -13.05
CA TYR A 215 4.22 -26.28 -13.46
C TYR A 215 5.27 -27.06 -12.68
N LEU A 216 6.29 -26.40 -12.11
CA LEU A 216 7.40 -27.07 -11.42
C LEU A 216 7.53 -26.59 -9.97
N GLY A 217 7.60 -25.27 -9.74
CA GLY A 217 7.85 -24.73 -8.40
C GLY A 217 6.76 -25.02 -7.37
N ARG A 218 5.48 -24.92 -7.75
CA ARG A 218 4.34 -25.25 -6.88
C ARG A 218 4.25 -26.74 -6.53
N PRO A 219 4.29 -27.67 -7.50
CA PRO A 219 4.28 -29.11 -7.21
C PRO A 219 5.44 -29.55 -6.30
N ILE A 220 6.67 -29.10 -6.58
CA ILE A 220 7.85 -29.48 -5.78
C ILE A 220 7.72 -29.03 -4.32
N ARG A 221 7.23 -27.80 -4.07
CA ARG A 221 6.99 -27.33 -2.68
C ARG A 221 5.86 -28.10 -2.00
N GLY A 222 4.83 -28.50 -2.74
CA GLY A 222 3.77 -29.37 -2.23
C GLY A 222 4.33 -30.72 -1.78
N LEU A 223 5.14 -31.35 -2.64
CA LEU A 223 5.78 -32.64 -2.35
C LEU A 223 6.73 -32.55 -1.15
N ARG A 224 7.57 -31.50 -1.09
CA ARG A 224 8.49 -31.27 0.03
C ARG A 224 7.75 -31.05 1.35
N LYS A 225 6.57 -30.44 1.32
CA LYS A 225 5.73 -30.23 2.51
C LYS A 225 5.12 -31.55 3.02
N VAL A 226 4.74 -32.45 2.11
CA VAL A 226 4.28 -33.81 2.45
C VAL A 226 5.43 -34.63 3.02
N LEU A 227 6.62 -34.57 2.41
CA LEU A 227 7.80 -35.35 2.83
C LEU A 227 8.43 -34.88 4.14
N THR A 228 8.39 -33.58 4.45
CA THR A 228 9.03 -33.03 5.66
C THR A 228 8.14 -33.04 6.89
N GLY A 229 6.90 -33.55 6.80
CA GLY A 229 6.01 -33.69 7.95
C GLY A 229 5.65 -32.38 8.67
N LYS A 230 6.02 -31.21 8.12
CA LYS A 230 5.65 -29.90 8.66
C LYS A 230 4.17 -29.63 8.38
N SER A 231 3.31 -30.30 9.14
CA SER A 231 1.96 -29.81 9.43
C SER A 231 2.10 -28.41 10.04
N ARG A 232 1.14 -27.52 9.74
CA ARG A 232 1.03 -26.28 10.49
C ARG A 232 0.89 -26.68 11.96
N GLN A 233 1.88 -26.40 12.80
CA GLN A 233 1.56 -26.09 14.19
C GLN A 233 0.45 -25.04 14.11
N SER A 234 -0.70 -25.36 14.70
CA SER A 234 -1.81 -24.45 14.85
C SER A 234 -1.24 -23.15 15.40
N ARG A 235 -1.22 -22.11 14.55
CA ARG A 235 -1.02 -20.76 15.06
C ARG A 235 -2.12 -20.53 16.08
N ASN A 236 -1.69 -19.96 17.21
CA ASN A 236 -2.55 -19.51 18.29
C ASN A 236 -3.83 -18.83 17.70
N PRO A 237 -5.04 -19.08 18.21
CA PRO A 237 -6.29 -18.53 17.67
C PRO A 237 -6.35 -16.99 17.64
N SER A 238 -5.36 -16.31 18.22
CA SER A 238 -5.22 -14.86 18.29
C SER A 238 -4.43 -14.22 17.13
N ASP A 239 -4.10 -14.95 16.05
CA ASP A 239 -3.35 -14.42 14.89
C ASP A 239 -4.16 -14.50 13.58
N PRO A 240 -5.03 -13.50 13.25
CA PRO A 240 -5.83 -13.52 12.04
C PRO A 240 -5.12 -12.78 10.91
N LEU A 241 -4.12 -13.41 10.30
CA LEU A 241 -3.63 -13.06 8.95
C LEU A 241 -4.23 -14.03 7.93
N TYR A 242 -5.41 -13.65 7.46
CA TYR A 242 -6.15 -14.13 6.28
C TYR A 242 -6.84 -15.51 6.40
N PRO A 243 -8.20 -15.56 6.38
CA PRO A 243 -8.91 -16.74 5.92
C PRO A 243 -8.68 -16.89 4.40
N LYS A 244 -8.58 -18.14 3.94
CA LYS A 244 -8.57 -18.46 2.52
C LYS A 244 -9.96 -18.16 1.95
N PRO A 245 -10.08 -17.64 0.72
CA PRO A 245 -11.37 -17.63 0.03
C PRO A 245 -11.79 -19.07 -0.25
N GLU A 246 -13.07 -19.35 0.00
CA GLU A 246 -13.79 -20.52 -0.54
C GLU A 246 -13.91 -20.42 -2.06
#